data_AF-A0AAW0WAR2-F1
#
_entry.id   AF-A0AAW0WAR2-F1
#
_cell.length_a   1.000
_cell.length_b   1.000
_cell.length_c   1.000
_cell.angle_alpha   90.00
_cell.angle_beta   90.00
_cell.angle_gamma   90.00
#
_symmetry.space_group_name_H-M   'P 1'
#
loop_
_entity.id
_entity.type
_entity.pdbx_description
1 polymer ?
#
loop_
_entity_poly.entity_id
_entity_poly.type
_entity_poly.pdbx_seq_one_letter_code
_entity_poly.pdbx_strand_id
1 'polypeptide(L)'
;AVATDPEKDIGSSSGSSKGGKRLVPEWTQQLGEAALDLCVLSPAEGPTSLLVLAHHAVFCFKESGVLKFVKKLEYNPSCFMAFIVDNYVHVCVASHTQNLLVYRESELK
;
A
#
# COMPACT_ATOMS: atom_id res chain seq x y z
N ALA A 1 -22.92 -28.66 44.47
CA ALA A 1 -23.35 -29.05 43.11
C ALA A 1 -22.62 -28.13 42.13
N VAL A 2 -21.82 -28.70 41.24
CA VAL A 2 -21.09 -27.95 40.21
C VAL A 2 -21.98 -27.96 38.96
N ALA A 3 -22.34 -26.77 38.46
CA ALA A 3 -23.10 -26.63 37.22
C ALA A 3 -22.14 -26.65 36.04
N THR A 4 -22.29 -27.64 35.17
CA THR A 4 -21.58 -27.74 33.89
C THR A 4 -22.46 -27.08 32.84
N ASP A 5 -22.00 -25.99 32.22
CA ASP A 5 -22.67 -25.40 31.04
C ASP A 5 -22.41 -26.30 29.81
N PRO A 6 -23.44 -26.62 29.00
CA PRO A 6 -23.23 -27.34 27.74
C PRO A 6 -22.72 -26.39 26.64
N GLU A 7 -21.77 -26.90 25.86
CA GLU A 7 -21.19 -26.24 24.68
C GLU A 7 -22.28 -25.85 23.68
N LYS A 8 -22.25 -24.58 23.24
CA LYS A 8 -23.18 -24.06 22.24
C LYS A 8 -22.64 -24.36 20.84
N ASP A 9 -23.15 -25.43 20.25
CA ASP A 9 -23.04 -25.74 18.81
C ASP A 9 -23.43 -24.52 17.97
N ILE A 10 -22.49 -23.99 17.19
CA ILE A 10 -22.75 -22.94 16.20
C ILE A 10 -23.10 -23.61 14.88
N GLY A 11 -24.36 -24.04 14.76
CA GLY A 11 -25.00 -24.52 13.53
C GLY A 11 -26.24 -23.70 13.21
N SER A 12 -26.10 -22.75 12.29
CA SER A 12 -27.10 -22.00 11.50
C SER A 12 -28.61 -22.04 11.89
N SER A 13 -29.22 -20.87 12.12
CA SER A 13 -30.06 -20.20 11.09
C SER A 13 -30.87 -19.01 11.62
N SER A 14 -30.92 -17.97 10.78
CA SER A 14 -32.01 -16.99 10.60
C SER A 14 -32.34 -15.98 11.72
N GLY A 15 -32.01 -14.71 11.46
CA GLY A 15 -32.44 -13.55 12.25
C GLY A 15 -32.04 -12.22 11.60
N SER A 16 -32.73 -11.85 10.52
CA SER A 16 -32.84 -10.49 9.96
C SER A 16 -31.57 -9.60 9.90
N SER A 17 -30.72 -9.78 8.89
CA SER A 17 -29.81 -8.70 8.49
C SER A 17 -30.35 -8.01 7.23
N LYS A 18 -30.79 -6.76 7.38
CA LYS A 18 -30.73 -5.80 6.26
C LYS A 18 -29.25 -5.52 6.00
N GLY A 19 -28.53 -6.51 5.50
CA GLY A 19 -27.10 -6.42 5.22
C GLY A 19 -26.90 -5.61 3.93
N GLY A 20 -26.35 -4.41 4.06
CA GLY A 20 -25.90 -3.64 2.90
C GLY A 20 -24.91 -4.45 2.05
N LYS A 21 -24.87 -4.19 0.73
CA LYS A 21 -23.89 -4.82 -0.17
C LYS A 21 -22.48 -4.51 0.33
N ARG A 22 -21.74 -5.54 0.75
CA ARG A 22 -20.34 -5.40 1.19
C ARG A 22 -19.47 -5.18 -0.05
N LEU A 23 -18.79 -4.03 -0.12
CA LEU A 23 -17.77 -3.79 -1.14
C LEU A 23 -16.59 -4.73 -0.88
N VAL A 24 -16.16 -5.43 -1.93
CA VAL A 24 -14.99 -6.31 -1.91
C VAL A 24 -13.92 -5.65 -2.80
N PRO A 25 -12.70 -5.46 -2.29
CA PRO A 25 -11.62 -4.91 -3.12
C PRO A 25 -11.25 -5.90 -4.22
N GLU A 26 -10.84 -5.40 -5.39
CA GLU A 26 -10.35 -6.23 -6.49
C GLU A 26 -9.08 -7.00 -6.10
N TRP A 27 -8.19 -6.33 -5.39
CA TRP A 27 -6.97 -6.92 -4.80
C TRP A 27 -6.61 -6.20 -3.50
N THR A 28 -5.75 -6.83 -2.70
CA THR A 28 -5.22 -6.25 -1.46
C THR A 28 -3.77 -6.67 -1.31
N GLN A 29 -2.92 -5.75 -0.83
CA GLN A 29 -1.51 -6.03 -0.54
C GLN A 29 -1.15 -5.60 0.88
N GLN A 30 -0.42 -6.48 1.57
CA GLN A 30 0.07 -6.22 2.93
C GLN A 30 1.48 -5.64 2.85
N LEU A 31 1.64 -4.39 3.29
CA LEU A 31 2.96 -3.71 3.30
C LEU A 31 3.85 -4.12 4.48
N GLY A 32 3.22 -4.58 5.57
CA GLY A 32 3.91 -4.87 6.84
C GLY A 32 4.19 -3.63 7.70
N GLU A 33 3.84 -2.44 7.21
CA GLU A 33 3.96 -1.16 7.89
C GLU A 33 2.85 -0.19 7.45
N ALA A 34 2.71 0.94 8.17
CA ALA A 34 1.72 1.96 7.84
C ALA A 34 2.16 2.79 6.62
N ALA A 35 1.20 3.07 5.72
CA ALA A 35 1.39 4.01 4.63
C ALA A 35 1.32 5.45 5.17
N LEU A 36 2.27 6.28 4.75
CA LEU A 36 2.34 7.71 5.02
C LEU A 36 1.64 8.52 3.93
N ASP A 37 1.85 8.15 2.67
CA ASP A 37 1.32 8.87 1.51
C ASP A 37 1.20 7.96 0.28
N LEU A 38 0.37 8.37 -0.68
CA LEU A 38 0.09 7.66 -1.93
C LEU A 38 0.27 8.58 -3.14
N CYS A 39 0.82 8.05 -4.23
CA CYS A 39 0.93 8.77 -5.50
C CYS A 39 0.60 7.85 -6.66
N VAL A 40 -0.27 8.30 -7.57
CA VAL A 40 -0.64 7.55 -8.78
C VAL A 40 -0.03 8.22 -10.00
N LEU A 41 0.75 7.47 -10.76
CA LEU A 41 1.28 7.88 -12.06
C LEU A 41 0.51 7.16 -13.15
N SER A 42 -0.34 7.90 -13.87
CA SER A 42 -1.17 7.40 -14.95
C SER A 42 -0.90 8.19 -16.24
N PRO A 43 0.18 7.89 -16.98
CA PRO A 43 0.45 8.56 -18.24
C PRO A 43 -0.64 8.23 -19.29
N ALA A 44 -0.85 9.12 -20.27
CA ALA A 44 -1.82 8.89 -21.35
C ALA A 44 -1.46 7.66 -22.20
N GLU A 45 -0.15 7.43 -22.38
CA GLU A 45 0.40 6.26 -23.03
C GLU A 45 1.39 5.60 -22.06
N GLY A 46 1.15 4.33 -21.72
CA GLY A 46 2.02 3.55 -20.83
C GLY A 46 1.31 2.99 -19.59
N PRO A 47 2.03 2.21 -18.77
CA PRO A 47 1.45 1.54 -17.62
C PRO A 47 1.23 2.48 -16.43
N THR A 48 0.09 2.36 -15.77
CA THR A 48 -0.18 3.02 -14.48
C THR A 48 0.69 2.42 -13.38
N SER A 49 1.30 3.29 -12.57
CA SER A 49 2.09 2.93 -11.40
C SER A 49 1.48 3.54 -10.13
N LEU A 50 1.25 2.71 -9.13
CA LEU A 50 0.71 3.09 -7.82
C LEU A 50 1.85 3.08 -6.82
N LEU A 51 2.25 4.24 -6.33
CA LEU A 51 3.31 4.36 -5.35
C LEU A 51 2.75 4.58 -3.95
N VAL A 52 3.43 3.95 -2.98
CA VAL A 52 3.14 4.10 -1.55
C VAL A 52 4.42 4.49 -0.83
N LEU A 53 4.41 5.63 -0.16
CA LEU A 53 5.42 5.96 0.82
C LEU A 53 5.03 5.36 2.16
N ALA A 54 5.92 4.59 2.77
CA ALA A 54 5.79 4.09 4.13
C ALA A 54 6.98 4.55 4.97
N HIS A 55 7.06 4.09 6.23
CA HIS A 55 8.12 4.50 7.14
C HIS A 55 9.51 4.05 6.69
N HIS A 56 9.65 2.83 6.14
CA HIS A 56 10.95 2.26 5.81
C HIS A 56 11.10 1.90 4.32
N ALA A 57 10.09 2.19 3.50
CA ALA A 57 10.15 1.89 2.08
C ALA A 57 9.26 2.79 1.22
N VAL A 58 9.64 2.92 -0.04
CA VAL A 58 8.73 3.29 -1.14
C VAL A 58 8.39 2.01 -1.90
N PHE A 59 7.10 1.71 -1.98
CA PHE A 59 6.57 0.62 -2.80
C PHE A 59 6.03 1.18 -4.11
N CYS A 60 6.19 0.43 -5.19
CA CYS A 60 5.56 0.72 -6.47
C CYS A 60 4.83 -0.53 -6.95
N PHE A 61 3.53 -0.40 -7.22
CA PHE A 61 2.68 -1.47 -7.73
C PHE A 61 2.20 -1.14 -9.14
N LYS A 62 1.93 -2.18 -9.92
CA LYS A 62 1.13 -2.08 -11.13
C LYS A 62 -0.35 -1.92 -10.75
N GLU A 63 -1.17 -1.46 -11.68
CA GLU A 63 -2.63 -1.37 -11.51
C GLU A 63 -3.28 -2.70 -11.09
N SER A 64 -2.72 -3.83 -11.53
CA SER A 64 -3.15 -5.18 -11.14
C SER A 64 -2.83 -5.56 -9.68
N GLY A 65 -2.23 -4.66 -8.89
CA GLY A 65 -1.76 -4.93 -7.54
C GLY A 65 -0.42 -5.69 -7.48
N VAL A 66 0.16 -6.10 -8.60
CA VAL A 66 1.47 -6.77 -8.63
C VAL A 66 2.56 -5.78 -8.26
N LEU A 67 3.41 -6.15 -7.29
CA LEU A 67 4.55 -5.35 -6.88
C LEU A 67 5.56 -5.20 -8.03
N LYS A 68 5.87 -3.96 -8.40
CA LYS A 68 6.86 -3.60 -9.43
C LYS A 68 8.27 -3.46 -8.84
N PHE A 69 8.43 -2.67 -7.78
CA PHE A 69 9.69 -2.56 -7.04
C PHE A 69 9.45 -2.09 -5.60
N VAL A 70 10.47 -2.28 -4.76
CA VAL A 70 10.55 -1.71 -3.42
C VAL A 70 11.88 -1.00 -3.27
N LYS A 71 11.85 0.25 -2.81
CA LYS A 71 13.02 0.98 -2.37
C LYS A 71 13.03 1.05 -0.85
N LYS A 72 13.90 0.26 -0.20
CA LYS A 72 14.18 0.40 1.24
C LYS A 72 14.85 1.73 1.53
N LEU A 73 14.38 2.41 2.58
CA LEU A 73 14.88 3.69 3.05
C LEU A 73 15.66 3.46 4.35
N GLU A 74 16.92 3.90 4.37
CA GLU A 74 17.78 3.84 5.56
C GLU A 74 17.68 5.14 6.39
N TYR A 75 16.57 5.86 6.25
CA TYR A 75 16.30 7.15 6.89
C TYR A 75 14.79 7.36 7.03
N ASN A 76 14.39 8.30 7.89
CA ASN A 76 12.98 8.63 8.12
C ASN A 76 12.47 9.59 7.04
N PRO A 77 11.58 9.14 6.12
CA PRO A 77 10.98 10.02 5.14
C PRO A 77 9.95 10.93 5.80
N SER A 78 9.78 12.12 5.21
CA SER A 78 8.78 13.12 5.63
C SER A 78 7.67 13.26 4.60
N CYS A 79 8.02 13.29 3.31
CA CYS A 79 7.09 13.26 2.18
C CYS A 79 7.80 12.76 0.92
N PHE A 80 7.03 12.51 -0.14
CA PHE A 80 7.58 12.15 -1.44
C PHE A 80 6.78 12.75 -2.60
N MET A 81 7.39 12.76 -3.78
CA MET A 81 6.73 13.04 -5.05
C MET A 81 7.29 12.09 -6.09
N ALA A 82 6.44 11.65 -7.02
CA ALA A 82 6.85 10.79 -8.12
C ALA A 82 6.46 11.38 -9.47
N PHE A 83 7.25 11.07 -10.50
CA PHE A 83 7.02 11.51 -11.87
C PHE A 83 7.70 10.55 -12.86
N ILE A 84 7.34 10.65 -14.14
CA ILE A 84 7.90 9.78 -15.20
C ILE A 84 8.86 10.61 -16.05
N VAL A 85 10.06 10.08 -16.27
CA VAL A 85 11.06 10.62 -17.24
C VAL A 85 11.65 9.43 -18.00
N ASP A 86 11.70 9.52 -19.33
CA ASP A 86 12.23 8.47 -20.20
C ASP A 86 11.65 7.07 -19.92
N ASN A 87 10.34 7.00 -19.64
CA ASN A 87 9.61 5.77 -19.24
C ASN A 87 10.03 5.15 -17.90
N TYR A 88 10.90 5.80 -17.14
CA TYR A 88 11.27 5.38 -15.79
C TYR A 88 10.54 6.22 -14.73
N VAL A 89 10.11 5.53 -13.68
CA VAL A 89 9.56 6.18 -12.49
C VAL A 89 10.71 6.82 -11.73
N HIS A 90 10.61 8.12 -11.50
CA HIS A 90 11.50 8.87 -10.64
C HIS A 90 10.77 9.22 -9.35
N VAL A 91 11.46 9.14 -8.22
CA VAL A 91 10.90 9.42 -6.90
C VAL A 91 11.82 10.38 -6.16
N CYS A 92 11.27 11.53 -5.77
CA CYS A 92 11.90 12.45 -4.85
C CYS A 92 11.38 12.18 -3.43
N VAL A 93 12.28 11.90 -2.48
CA VAL A 93 11.92 11.67 -1.07
C VAL A 93 12.62 12.69 -0.21
N ALA A 94 11.84 13.49 0.53
CA ALA A 94 12.37 14.41 1.53
C ALA A 94 12.48 13.70 2.88
N SER A 95 13.58 13.85 3.59
CA SER A 95 13.78 13.27 4.92
C SER A 95 13.61 14.29 6.05
N HIS A 96 13.36 13.78 7.26
CA HIS A 96 13.38 14.61 8.48
C HIS A 96 14.76 15.21 8.81
N THR A 97 15.81 14.77 8.11
CA THR A 97 17.18 15.31 8.25
C THR A 97 17.49 16.38 7.21
N GLN A 98 16.47 17.00 6.61
CA GLN A 98 16.59 18.08 5.62
C GLN A 98 17.31 17.69 4.31
N ASN A 99 17.32 16.39 3.99
CA ASN A 99 17.84 15.90 2.71
C ASN A 99 16.69 15.65 1.73
N LEU A 100 16.94 15.90 0.45
CA LEU A 100 16.06 15.49 -0.66
C LEU A 100 16.83 14.51 -1.53
N LEU A 101 16.36 13.27 -1.60
CA LEU A 101 17.00 12.20 -2.38
C LEU A 101 16.16 11.91 -3.62
N VAL A 102 16.83 11.74 -4.77
CA VAL A 102 16.17 11.42 -6.04
C VAL A 102 16.54 10.00 -6.43
N TYR A 103 15.52 9.20 -6.73
CA TYR A 103 15.66 7.83 -7.17
C TYR A 103 15.16 7.70 -8.59
N ARG A 104 15.84 6.89 -9.39
CA ARG A 104 15.28 6.25 -10.58
C ARG A 104 14.89 4.84 -10.16
N GLU A 105 13.60 4.57 -10.06
CA GLU A 105 13.06 3.32 -9.50
C GLU A 105 13.67 3.02 -8.12
N SER A 106 14.41 1.91 -7.95
CA SER A 106 15.09 1.56 -6.70
C SER A 106 16.52 2.09 -6.58
N GLU A 107 17.06 2.69 -7.64
CA GLU A 107 18.45 3.16 -7.71
C GLU A 107 18.56 4.64 -7.35
N LEU A 108 19.54 5.00 -6.51
CA LEU A 108 19.82 6.39 -6.14
C LEU A 108 20.51 7.10 -7.32
N LYS A 109 20.11 8.34 -7.60
CA LYS A 109 20.66 9.20 -8.64
C LYS A 109 21.43 10.36 -8.06
#